data_AF-A0A2T2WP70-F1
#
_entry.id   AF-A0A2T2WP70-F1
#
_cell.length_a   1.000
_cell.length_b   1.000
_cell.length_c   1.000
_cell.angle_alpha   90.00
_cell.angle_beta   90.00
_cell.angle_gamma   90.00
#
_symmetry.space_group_name_H-M   'P 1'
#
loop_
_entity.id
_entity.type
_entity.pdbx_description
1 polymer ?
#
loop_
_entity_poly.entity_id
_entity_poly.type
_entity_poly.pdbx_seq_one_letter_code
_entity_poly.pdbx_strand_id
1 'polypeptide(L)'
;MTSDCMANGPMGNARTSMTVEFVDTNVLVYAHNRRDERRHPVARDLLTRLTEDGTGAVSIQVLQEWVNVVTRRVPIPLTLDEAARVTEDFDSAGWRIISPQVGDVIEALAMMQRWQLSWWDSLIVIAAQVAGASVLWTEDLNHGQKFGSVTIQNPFHD
;
A
#
# COMPACT_ATOMS: atom_id res chain seq x y z
N MET A 1 -43.57 26.05 30.22
CA MET A 1 -42.37 26.24 31.07
C MET A 1 -42.07 24.88 31.67
N THR A 2 -41.21 24.10 31.01
CA THR A 2 -39.83 23.74 31.46
C THR A 2 -39.88 22.84 32.71
N SER A 3 -39.31 21.64 32.81
CA SER A 3 -38.12 20.99 32.22
C SER A 3 -38.33 19.46 32.38
N ASP A 4 -38.02 18.61 31.42
CA ASP A 4 -36.70 18.16 30.94
C ASP A 4 -35.95 17.25 31.95
N CYS A 5 -35.87 15.96 31.60
CA CYS A 5 -34.95 14.95 32.11
C CYS A 5 -35.20 13.62 31.38
N MET A 6 -34.67 13.47 30.16
CA MET A 6 -34.37 12.16 29.60
C MET A 6 -32.88 12.09 29.23
N ALA A 7 -32.24 11.08 29.80
CA ALA A 7 -30.83 10.77 29.62
C ALA A 7 -30.54 10.36 28.16
N ASN A 8 -29.61 11.06 27.51
CA ASN A 8 -28.99 10.58 26.28
C ASN A 8 -27.78 9.70 26.66
N GLY A 9 -27.90 8.40 26.38
CA GLY A 9 -26.77 7.46 26.41
C GLY A 9 -25.74 7.80 25.32
N PRO A 10 -24.51 7.28 25.43
CA PRO A 10 -23.44 7.64 24.51
C PRO A 10 -23.76 7.12 23.10
N MET A 11 -23.77 8.05 22.14
CA MET A 11 -23.80 7.75 20.71
C MET A 11 -22.69 6.77 20.36
N GLY A 12 -23.07 5.68 19.69
CA GLY A 12 -22.15 4.65 19.24
C GLY A 12 -20.99 5.25 18.44
N ASN A 13 -19.78 4.83 18.80
CA ASN A 13 -18.58 5.13 18.05
C ASN A 13 -18.78 4.55 16.64
N ALA A 14 -18.92 5.41 15.63
CA ALA A 14 -18.85 4.98 14.24
C ALA A 14 -17.45 4.41 14.03
N ARG A 15 -17.34 3.07 14.01
CA ARG A 15 -16.14 2.43 13.50
C ARG A 15 -16.06 2.86 12.04
N THR A 16 -15.24 3.86 11.74
CA THR A 16 -14.74 4.06 10.38
C THR A 16 -14.20 2.69 9.99
N SER A 17 -14.88 2.01 9.07
CA SER A 17 -14.41 0.72 8.56
C SER A 17 -13.05 0.99 7.95
N MET A 18 -11.98 0.66 8.66
CA MET A 18 -10.63 0.88 8.18
C MET A 18 -10.46 0.06 6.90
N THR A 19 -10.32 0.76 5.78
CA THR A 19 -10.23 0.16 4.45
C THR A 19 -8.81 -0.29 4.18
N VAL A 20 -8.67 -1.36 3.40
CA VAL A 20 -7.34 -1.85 2.98
C VAL A 20 -6.66 -0.82 2.09
N GLU A 21 -5.36 -0.64 2.27
CA GLU A 21 -4.52 0.24 1.46
C GLU A 21 -3.31 -0.55 0.96
N PHE A 22 -3.10 -0.56 -0.35
CA PHE A 22 -2.03 -1.30 -1.00
C PHE A 22 -0.82 -0.41 -1.24
N VAL A 23 0.38 -0.93 -1.04
CA VAL A 23 1.65 -0.18 -1.20
C VAL A 23 2.49 -0.79 -2.32
N ASP A 24 2.94 0.07 -3.24
CA ASP A 24 3.81 -0.29 -4.35
C ASP A 24 5.30 -0.29 -3.96
N THR A 25 6.15 -0.91 -4.79
CA THR A 25 7.59 -1.07 -4.57
C THR A 25 8.29 0.27 -4.35
N ASN A 26 7.98 1.30 -5.15
CA ASN A 26 8.65 2.60 -5.05
C ASN A 26 8.50 3.22 -3.65
N VAL A 27 7.30 3.15 -3.04
CA VAL A 27 7.04 3.65 -1.69
C VAL A 27 7.81 2.84 -0.64
N LEU A 28 7.82 1.50 -0.75
CA LEU A 28 8.60 0.65 0.16
C LEU A 28 10.10 0.93 0.08
N VAL A 29 10.62 1.22 -1.11
CA VAL A 29 12.02 1.59 -1.33
C VAL A 29 12.34 2.93 -0.66
N TYR A 30 11.49 3.96 -0.83
CA TYR A 30 11.70 5.24 -0.16
C TYR A 30 11.66 5.14 1.36
N ALA A 31 10.80 4.27 1.92
CA ALA A 31 10.76 4.01 3.35
C ALA A 31 12.10 3.46 3.91
N HIS A 32 12.98 2.93 3.06
CA HIS A 32 14.30 2.40 3.45
C HIS A 32 15.48 3.26 2.95
N ASN A 33 15.24 4.19 2.02
CA ASN A 33 16.28 5.06 1.49
C ASN A 33 16.50 6.30 2.39
N ARG A 34 17.26 6.13 3.48
CA ARG A 34 17.55 7.19 4.47
C ARG A 34 18.24 8.45 3.91
N ARG A 35 18.79 8.39 2.69
CA ARG A 35 19.41 9.56 2.04
C ARG A 35 18.40 10.46 1.32
N ASP A 36 17.18 10.00 1.12
CA ASP A 36 16.12 10.82 0.53
C ASP A 36 15.39 11.59 1.62
N GLU A 37 15.90 12.77 1.96
CA GLU A 37 15.37 13.60 3.06
C GLU A 37 13.90 14.04 2.85
N ARG A 38 13.41 14.00 1.61
CA ARG A 38 12.05 14.41 1.27
C ARG A 38 11.07 13.24 1.35
N ARG A 39 11.37 12.13 0.68
CA ARG A 39 10.43 11.00 0.52
C ARG A 39 10.54 9.99 1.66
N HIS A 40 11.71 9.83 2.26
CA HIS A 40 11.92 8.85 3.31
C HIS A 40 11.01 9.06 4.54
N PRO A 41 10.89 10.28 5.11
CA PRO A 41 10.01 10.49 6.26
C PRO A 41 8.55 10.19 5.93
N VAL A 42 8.07 10.67 4.78
CA VAL A 42 6.68 10.48 4.33
C VAL A 42 6.35 9.00 4.11
N ALA A 43 7.23 8.26 3.41
CA ALA A 43 7.04 6.84 3.16
C ALA A 43 7.10 6.03 4.47
N ARG A 44 8.07 6.34 5.35
CA ARG A 44 8.18 5.68 6.65
C ARG A 44 6.92 5.89 7.49
N ASP A 45 6.45 7.13 7.61
CA ASP A 45 5.29 7.47 8.44
C ASP A 45 4.01 6.84 7.89
N LEU A 46 3.88 6.74 6.56
CA LEU A 46 2.80 5.99 5.91
C LEU A 46 2.84 4.51 6.30
N LEU A 47 3.99 3.84 6.19
CA LEU A 47 4.13 2.41 6.54
C LEU A 47 3.85 2.17 8.02
N THR A 48 4.32 3.05 8.90
CA THR A 48 4.03 3.00 10.34
C THR A 48 2.53 3.07 10.60
N ARG A 49 1.83 4.07 10.03
CA ARG A 49 0.37 4.20 10.16
C ARG A 49 -0.36 2.94 9.66
N LEU A 50 -0.03 2.45 8.47
CA LEU A 50 -0.68 1.27 7.89
C LEU A 50 -0.49 0.00 8.73
N THR A 51 0.65 -0.09 9.41
CA THR A 51 0.98 -1.18 10.33
C THR A 51 0.18 -1.06 11.62
N GLU A 52 0.15 0.13 12.22
CA GLU A 52 -0.61 0.41 13.45
C GLU A 52 -2.14 0.24 13.25
N ASP A 53 -2.65 0.66 12.10
CA ASP A 53 -4.05 0.53 11.71
C ASP A 53 -4.43 -0.91 11.27
N GLY A 54 -3.45 -1.77 10.96
CA GLY A 54 -3.69 -3.12 10.43
C GLY A 54 -4.35 -3.12 9.05
N THR A 55 -4.10 -2.09 8.24
CA THR A 55 -4.75 -1.87 6.93
C THR A 55 -3.84 -2.12 5.74
N GLY A 56 -2.54 -2.29 5.96
CA GLY A 56 -1.54 -2.46 4.92
C GLY A 56 -1.73 -3.73 4.08
N ALA A 57 -1.47 -3.59 2.78
CA ALA A 57 -1.38 -4.69 1.84
C ALA A 57 -0.21 -4.50 0.85
N VAL A 58 0.40 -5.61 0.45
CA VAL A 58 1.45 -5.68 -0.59
C VAL A 58 1.25 -6.97 -1.39
N SER A 59 1.94 -7.12 -2.52
CA SER A 59 2.03 -8.39 -3.22
C SER A 59 3.40 -9.04 -3.06
N ILE A 60 3.48 -10.34 -3.32
CA ILE A 60 4.75 -11.06 -3.40
C ILE A 60 5.67 -10.45 -4.47
N GLN A 61 5.12 -9.96 -5.58
CA GLN A 61 5.90 -9.28 -6.62
C GLN A 61 6.54 -8.00 -6.07
N VAL A 62 5.76 -7.17 -5.35
CA VAL A 62 6.27 -5.95 -4.70
C VAL A 62 7.42 -6.28 -3.74
N LEU A 63 7.26 -7.32 -2.92
CA LEU A 63 8.32 -7.76 -2.00
C LEU A 63 9.58 -8.25 -2.74
N GLN A 64 9.43 -9.01 -3.83
CA GLN A 64 10.55 -9.48 -4.64
C GLN A 64 11.33 -8.33 -5.29
N GLU A 65 10.62 -7.37 -5.88
CA GLU A 65 11.23 -6.19 -6.47
C GLU A 65 11.93 -5.34 -5.40
N TRP A 66 11.26 -5.14 -4.26
CA TRP A 66 11.81 -4.42 -3.12
C TRP A 66 13.12 -5.05 -2.64
N VAL A 67 13.16 -6.37 -2.37
CA VAL A 67 14.38 -7.08 -1.95
C VAL A 67 15.51 -6.87 -2.97
N ASN A 68 15.23 -7.01 -4.27
CA ASN A 68 16.24 -6.81 -5.30
C ASN A 68 16.77 -5.37 -5.36
N VAL A 69 15.94 -4.37 -5.04
CA VAL A 69 16.35 -2.96 -5.02
C VAL A 69 17.12 -2.63 -3.74
N VAL A 70 16.58 -2.93 -2.56
CA VAL A 70 17.19 -2.51 -1.28
C VAL A 70 18.50 -3.23 -0.95
N THR A 71 18.75 -4.41 -1.52
CA THR A 71 20.01 -5.14 -1.30
C THR A 71 21.10 -4.78 -2.31
N ARG A 72 20.80 -3.98 -3.36
CA ARG A 72 21.74 -3.76 -4.48
C ARG A 72 21.79 -2.35 -5.04
N ARG A 73 20.66 -1.64 -5.09
CA ARG A 73 20.47 -0.43 -5.91
C ARG A 73 20.28 0.86 -5.11
N VAL A 74 20.02 0.76 -3.81
CA VAL A 74 19.91 1.94 -2.94
C VAL A 74 21.29 2.44 -2.49
N PRO A 75 21.44 3.71 -2.08
CA PRO A 75 22.74 4.28 -1.69
C PRO A 75 23.42 3.58 -0.52
N ILE A 76 22.63 3.01 0.40
CA ILE A 76 23.09 2.21 1.53
C ILE A 76 22.30 0.89 1.50
N PRO A 77 22.85 -0.15 0.84
CA PRO A 77 22.16 -1.43 0.73
C PRO A 77 21.94 -2.09 2.08
N LEU A 78 20.78 -2.74 2.23
CA LEU A 78 20.51 -3.64 3.35
C LEU A 78 21.31 -4.94 3.17
N THR A 79 21.74 -5.50 4.29
CA THR A 79 22.21 -6.89 4.35
C THR A 79 21.04 -7.85 4.10
N LEU A 80 21.36 -9.10 3.71
CA LEU A 80 20.34 -10.12 3.51
C LEU A 80 19.53 -10.40 4.79
N ASP A 81 20.18 -10.37 5.95
CA ASP A 81 19.52 -10.57 7.23
C ASP A 81 18.57 -9.41 7.58
N GLU A 82 18.93 -8.17 7.25
CA GLU A 82 18.03 -7.02 7.42
C GLU A 82 16.84 -7.10 6.48
N ALA A 83 17.06 -7.45 5.20
CA ALA A 83 15.98 -7.61 4.24
C ALA A 83 15.02 -8.76 4.63
N ALA A 84 15.56 -9.87 5.15
CA ALA A 84 14.77 -10.99 5.66
C ALA A 84 13.88 -10.56 6.85
N ARG A 85 14.46 -9.86 7.84
CA ARG A 85 13.71 -9.35 9.00
C ARG A 85 12.56 -8.44 8.58
N VAL A 86 12.83 -7.45 7.72
CA VAL A 86 11.78 -6.53 7.26
C VAL A 86 10.69 -7.27 6.47
N THR A 87 11.05 -8.29 5.70
CA THR A 87 10.06 -9.12 4.99
C THR A 87 9.18 -9.90 5.97
N GLU A 88 9.76 -10.45 7.03
CA GLU A 88 9.06 -11.16 8.11
C GLU A 88 8.18 -10.22 8.94
N ASP A 89 8.58 -8.96 9.10
CA ASP A 89 7.80 -7.93 9.80
C ASP A 89 6.46 -7.67 9.11
N PHE A 90 6.37 -7.70 7.77
CA PHE A 90 5.09 -7.54 7.07
C PHE A 90 4.10 -8.65 7.43
N ASP A 91 4.54 -9.90 7.44
CA ASP A 91 3.70 -11.06 7.81
C ASP A 91 3.30 -10.99 9.29
N SER A 92 4.29 -10.73 10.16
CA SER A 92 4.11 -10.64 11.61
C SER A 92 3.21 -9.47 12.04
N ALA A 93 3.23 -8.37 11.30
CA ALA A 93 2.37 -7.21 11.51
C ALA A 93 0.94 -7.39 10.93
N GLY A 94 0.65 -8.54 10.31
CA GLY A 94 -0.68 -8.85 9.79
C GLY A 94 -1.01 -8.12 8.48
N TRP A 95 -0.02 -7.70 7.71
CA TRP A 95 -0.26 -7.15 6.37
C TRP A 95 -0.89 -8.20 5.47
N ARG A 96 -1.81 -7.77 4.59
CA ARG A 96 -2.32 -8.66 3.53
C ARG A 96 -1.24 -8.85 2.47
N ILE A 97 -0.77 -10.08 2.29
CA ILE A 97 0.22 -10.42 1.26
C ILE A 97 -0.47 -11.14 0.11
N ILE A 98 -0.55 -10.49 -1.05
CA ILE A 98 -1.22 -11.01 -2.24
C ILE A 98 -0.25 -11.79 -3.12
N SER A 99 -0.65 -12.99 -3.52
CA SER A 99 0.08 -13.82 -4.48
C SER A 99 -0.75 -13.96 -5.76
N PRO A 100 -0.39 -13.24 -6.85
CA PRO A 100 -1.15 -13.28 -8.10
C PRO A 100 -1.29 -14.70 -8.65
N GLN A 101 -2.49 -15.02 -9.11
CA GLN A 101 -2.83 -16.26 -9.80
C GLN A 101 -2.90 -16.04 -11.32
N VAL A 102 -3.03 -17.12 -12.09
CA VAL A 102 -3.14 -17.03 -13.57
C VAL A 102 -4.34 -16.18 -14.01
N GLY A 103 -5.44 -16.20 -13.26
CA GLY A 103 -6.60 -15.33 -13.52
C GLY A 103 -6.22 -13.84 -13.45
N ASP A 104 -5.48 -13.45 -12.42
CA ASP A 104 -5.03 -12.06 -12.20
C ASP A 104 -4.12 -11.58 -13.35
N VAL A 105 -3.29 -12.46 -13.89
CA VAL A 105 -2.45 -12.20 -15.08
C VAL A 105 -3.31 -11.89 -16.30
N ILE A 106 -4.39 -12.65 -16.52
CA ILE A 106 -5.32 -12.41 -17.64
C ILE A 106 -6.06 -11.08 -17.45
N GLU A 107 -6.50 -10.78 -16.23
CA GLU A 107 -7.14 -9.50 -15.91
C GLU A 107 -6.18 -8.32 -16.08
N ALA A 108 -4.90 -8.47 -15.74
CA ALA A 108 -3.88 -7.46 -15.95
C ALA A 108 -3.66 -7.18 -17.44
N LEU A 109 -3.68 -8.20 -18.31
CA LEU A 109 -3.63 -7.99 -19.77
C LEU A 109 -4.84 -7.17 -20.27
N ALA A 110 -6.04 -7.46 -19.76
CA ALA A 110 -7.23 -6.70 -20.10
C ALA A 110 -7.15 -5.25 -19.58
N MET A 111 -6.62 -5.04 -18.36
CA MET A 111 -6.38 -3.73 -17.77
C MET A 111 -5.40 -2.91 -18.61
N MET A 112 -4.27 -3.51 -18.99
CA MET A 112 -3.24 -2.94 -19.85
C MET A 112 -3.85 -2.46 -21.17
N GLN A 113 -4.63 -3.31 -21.85
CA GLN A 113 -5.28 -2.94 -23.10
C GLN A 113 -6.32 -1.82 -22.92
N ARG A 114 -7.12 -1.88 -21.86
CA ARG A 114 -8.21 -0.91 -21.62
C ARG A 114 -7.70 0.47 -21.26
N TRP A 115 -6.68 0.54 -20.39
CA TRP A 115 -6.21 1.79 -19.79
C TRP A 115 -4.85 2.25 -20.31
N GLN A 116 -4.25 1.49 -21.23
CA GLN A 116 -2.93 1.77 -21.81
C GLN A 116 -1.83 1.94 -20.74
N LEU A 117 -1.97 1.19 -19.64
CA LEU A 117 -0.96 1.09 -18.60
C LEU A 117 0.22 0.25 -19.06
N SER A 118 1.35 0.32 -18.36
CA SER A 118 2.39 -0.70 -18.54
C SER A 118 1.91 -2.05 -18.01
N TRP A 119 2.61 -3.12 -18.40
CA TRP A 119 2.36 -4.47 -17.87
C TRP A 119 2.46 -4.51 -16.33
N TRP A 120 3.51 -3.89 -15.77
CA TRP A 120 3.78 -3.91 -14.34
C TRP A 120 2.75 -3.10 -13.56
N ASP A 121 2.42 -1.90 -14.04
CA ASP A 121 1.36 -1.08 -13.43
C ASP A 121 0.01 -1.79 -13.44
N SER A 122 -0.29 -2.52 -14.52
CA SER A 122 -1.52 -3.30 -14.62
C SER A 122 -1.56 -4.41 -13.57
N LEU A 123 -0.46 -5.14 -13.36
CA LEU A 123 -0.36 -6.16 -12.31
C LEU A 123 -0.51 -5.57 -10.91
N ILE A 124 0.11 -4.42 -10.65
CA ILE A 124 0.00 -3.74 -9.34
C ILE A 124 -1.45 -3.31 -9.06
N VAL A 125 -2.14 -2.74 -10.05
CA VAL A 125 -3.55 -2.36 -9.91
C VAL A 125 -4.43 -3.59 -9.64
N ILE A 126 -4.23 -4.70 -10.38
CA ILE A 126 -4.98 -5.94 -10.13
C ILE A 126 -4.69 -6.49 -8.74
N ALA A 127 -3.43 -6.52 -8.31
CA ALA A 127 -3.07 -6.99 -6.97
C ALA A 127 -3.73 -6.14 -5.86
N ALA A 128 -3.80 -4.82 -6.04
CA ALA A 128 -4.52 -3.92 -5.14
C ALA A 128 -6.03 -4.22 -5.13
N GLN A 129 -6.64 -4.50 -6.29
CA GLN A 129 -8.05 -4.89 -6.37
C GLN A 129 -8.32 -6.22 -5.67
N VAL A 130 -7.48 -7.23 -5.88
CA VAL A 130 -7.56 -8.55 -5.22
C VAL A 130 -7.40 -8.41 -3.69
N ALA A 131 -6.56 -7.48 -3.22
CA ALA A 131 -6.43 -7.17 -1.80
C ALA A 131 -7.70 -6.56 -1.18
N GLY A 132 -8.68 -6.15 -2.00
CA GLY A 132 -9.82 -5.34 -1.57
C GLY A 132 -9.41 -3.91 -1.19
N ALA A 133 -8.31 -3.40 -1.77
CA ALA A 133 -7.81 -2.08 -1.46
C ALA A 133 -8.74 -0.98 -1.99
N SER A 134 -8.87 0.07 -1.20
CA SER A 134 -9.52 1.32 -1.59
C SER A 134 -8.51 2.33 -2.13
N VAL A 135 -7.25 2.21 -1.69
CA VAL A 135 -6.13 3.08 -2.06
C VAL A 135 -4.97 2.23 -2.54
N LEU A 136 -4.29 2.70 -3.59
CA LEU A 136 -2.99 2.21 -4.02
C LEU A 136 -1.98 3.36 -3.90
N TRP A 137 -0.99 3.20 -3.03
CA TRP A 137 0.10 4.15 -2.82
C TRP A 137 1.23 3.89 -3.81
N THR A 138 1.41 4.80 -4.76
CA THR A 138 2.47 4.69 -5.78
C THR A 138 2.87 6.07 -6.34
N GLU A 139 4.15 6.24 -6.67
CA GLU A 139 4.66 7.40 -7.41
C GLU A 139 4.41 7.30 -8.93
N ASP A 140 4.27 6.10 -9.48
CA ASP A 140 4.39 5.85 -10.93
C ASP A 140 3.05 6.03 -11.69
N LEU A 141 1.93 6.17 -10.98
CA LEU A 141 0.60 6.40 -11.55
C LEU A 141 0.04 7.78 -11.23
N ASN A 142 -0.95 8.23 -12.01
CA ASN A 142 -1.54 9.56 -11.85
C ASN A 142 -2.31 9.66 -10.52
N HIS A 143 -1.89 10.57 -9.64
CA HIS A 143 -2.58 10.85 -8.39
C HIS A 143 -4.06 11.16 -8.64
N GLY A 144 -4.96 10.53 -7.88
CA GLY A 144 -6.42 10.69 -8.00
C GLY A 144 -7.07 9.84 -9.09
N GLN A 145 -6.31 9.14 -9.94
CA GLN A 145 -6.86 8.21 -10.92
C GLN A 145 -7.58 7.06 -10.21
N LYS A 146 -8.66 6.53 -10.83
CA LYS A 146 -9.45 5.44 -10.27
C LYS A 146 -9.51 4.23 -11.19
N PHE A 147 -9.31 3.06 -10.60
CA PHE A 147 -9.45 1.76 -11.26
C PHE A 147 -10.44 0.90 -10.45
N GLY A 148 -11.72 0.95 -10.83
CA GLY A 148 -12.77 0.32 -10.04
C GLY A 148 -12.88 0.98 -8.65
N SER A 149 -12.71 0.18 -7.59
CA SER A 149 -12.72 0.66 -6.20
C SER A 149 -11.38 1.25 -5.73
N VAL A 150 -10.29 1.06 -6.49
CA VAL A 150 -8.94 1.51 -6.11
C VAL A 150 -8.73 2.94 -6.59
N THR A 151 -8.37 3.82 -5.68
CA THR A 151 -7.92 5.19 -5.98
C THR A 151 -6.40 5.28 -5.84
N ILE A 152 -5.74 5.81 -6.86
CA ILE A 152 -4.30 6.06 -6.83
C ILE A 152 -4.01 7.26 -5.95
N GLN A 153 -3.06 7.10 -5.03
CA GLN A 153 -2.53 8.17 -4.20
C GLN A 153 -1.02 8.17 -4.31
N ASN A 154 -0.46 9.26 -4.83
CA ASN A 154 0.97 9.50 -4.71
C ASN A 154 1.23 10.19 -3.37
N PRO A 155 1.93 9.54 -2.41
CA PRO A 155 2.16 10.10 -1.08
C PRO A 155 3.12 11.29 -1.09
N PHE A 156 3.82 11.53 -2.20
CA PHE A 156 4.80 12.59 -2.38
C PHE A 156 4.27 13.77 -3.21
N HIS A 157 2.97 13.76 -3.50
CA HIS A 157 2.24 14.83 -4.17
C HIS A 157 1.74 15.83 -3.13
N ASP A 158 1.90 17.12 -3.42
CA ASP A 158 1.45 18.24 -2.57
C ASP A 158 -0.06 18.52 -2.72
#